data_AF-A0A357K748-F1
#
_entry.id   AF-A0A357K748-F1
#
_cell.length_a   1.000
_cell.length_b   1.000
_cell.length_c   1.000
_cell.angle_alpha   90.00
_cell.angle_beta   90.00
_cell.angle_gamma   90.00
#
_symmetry.space_group_name_H-M   'P 1'
#
loop_
_entity.id
_entity.type
_entity.pdbx_description
1 polymer ?
#
loop_
_entity_poly.entity_id
_entity_poly.type
_entity_poly.pdbx_seq_one_letter_code
_entity_poly.pdbx_strand_id
1 'polypeptide(L)' 'MSPTSILALLFLLLAIVIVVKGVRIVRQSESMVIERLGKYRTTLNAGIN' A
#
# COMPACT_ATOMS: atom_id res chain seq x y z
N MET A 1 29.81 -5.21 -8.90
CA MET A 1 28.70 -4.25 -8.64
C MET A 1 29.23 -3.14 -7.76
N SER A 2 28.92 -1.87 -8.05
CA SER A 2 29.33 -0.77 -7.18
C SER A 2 28.42 -0.70 -5.94
N PRO A 3 28.93 -0.24 -4.77
CA PRO A 3 28.12 -0.09 -3.57
C PRO A 3 26.87 0.79 -3.78
N THR A 4 26.99 1.84 -4.60
CA THR A 4 25.87 2.73 -4.95
C THR A 4 24.76 2.00 -5.68
N SER A 5 25.09 1.12 -6.63
CA SER A 5 24.08 0.34 -7.37
C SER A 5 23.35 -0.66 -6.47
N ILE A 6 24.05 -1.26 -5.49
CA ILE A 6 23.45 -2.17 -4.51
C ILE A 6 22.44 -1.43 -3.63
N LEU A 7 22.82 -0.25 -3.12
CA LEU A 7 21.92 0.59 -2.33
C LEU A 7 20.69 1.03 -3.12
N ALA A 8 20.87 1.47 -4.37
CA ALA A 8 19.77 1.87 -5.24
C ALA A 8 18.76 0.71 -5.46
N LEU A 9 19.27 -0.51 -5.66
CA LEU A 9 18.40 -1.68 -5.82
C LEU A 9 17.63 -2.00 -4.54
N LEU A 10 18.26 -1.88 -3.37
CA LEU A 10 17.61 -2.05 -2.07
C LEU A 10 16.46 -1.04 -1.86
N PHE A 11 16.69 0.23 -2.17
CA PHE A 11 15.65 1.26 -2.09
C PHE A 11 14.52 1.02 -3.08
N LEU A 12 14.84 0.61 -4.32
CA LEU A 12 13.83 0.26 -5.32
C LEU A 12 12.94 -0.88 -4.83
N LEU A 13 13.56 -1.93 -4.28
CA LEU A 13 12.84 -3.09 -3.77
C LEU A 13 11.97 -2.72 -2.57
N LEU A 14 12.48 -1.90 -1.65
CA LEU A 14 11.70 -1.35 -0.53
C LEU A 14 10.49 -0.53 -1.02
N ALA A 15 10.68 0.36 -2.00
CA ALA A 15 9.62 1.18 -2.56
C ALA A 15 8.51 0.30 -3.19
N ILE A 16 8.89 -0.73 -3.94
CA ILE A 16 7.94 -1.70 -4.51
C ILE A 16 7.14 -2.40 -3.40
N VAL A 17 7.81 -2.87 -2.35
CA VAL A 17 7.14 -3.55 -1.22
C VAL A 17 6.15 -2.62 -0.54
N ILE A 18 6.49 -1.35 -0.33
CA ILE A 18 5.59 -0.36 0.29
C ILE A 18 4.36 -0.14 -0.59
N VAL A 19 4.52 0.03 -1.90
CA VAL A 19 3.39 0.24 -2.82
C VAL A 19 2.48 -0.98 -2.83
N VAL A 20 3.05 -2.19 -3.01
CA VAL A 20 2.27 -3.43 -3.09
C VAL A 20 1.50 -3.70 -1.78
N LYS A 21 2.10 -3.40 -0.61
CA LYS A 21 1.41 -3.56 0.68
C LYS A 21 0.44 -2.44 1.01
N GLY A 22 0.60 -1.27 0.40
CA GLY A 22 -0.24 -0.09 0.64
C GLY A 22 -1.52 -0.10 -0.18
N VAL A 23 -1.48 -0.64 -1.40
CA VAL A 23 -2.63 -0.64 -2.32
C VAL A 23 -3.68 -1.65 -1.89
N ARG A 24 -4.94 -1.20 -1.81
CA ARG A 24 -6.09 -2.08 -1.65
C ARG A 24 -7.13 -1.86 -2.75
N ILE A 25 -7.56 -2.95 -3.39
CA ILE A 25 -8.62 -2.92 -4.40
C ILE A 25 -9.96 -3.17 -3.71
N VAL A 26 -10.87 -2.19 -3.82
CA VAL A 26 -12.26 -2.29 -3.34
C VAL A 26 -13.17 -2.54 -4.56
N ARG A 27 -14.12 -3.46 -4.41
CA ARG A 27 -15.08 -3.79 -5.49
C ARG A 27 -15.91 -2.56 -5.86
N GLN A 28 -16.27 -2.45 -7.14
CA GLN A 28 -16.91 -1.24 -7.69
C GLN A 28 -18.31 -0.94 -7.11
N SER A 29 -18.99 -1.93 -6.53
CA SER A 29 -20.32 -1.81 -5.92
C SER A 29 -20.30 -1.80 -4.38
N GLU A 30 -19.12 -1.87 -3.77
CA GLU A 30 -18.97 -1.96 -2.32
C GLU A 30 -18.12 -0.79 -1.78
N SER A 31 -18.30 -0.47 -0.51
CA SER A 31 -17.38 0.39 0.24
C SER A 31 -16.86 -0.39 1.44
N MET A 32 -15.62 -0.13 1.84
CA MET A 32 -14.98 -0.88 2.92
C MET A 32 -14.62 0.04 4.08
N VAL A 33 -15.23 -0.18 5.23
CA VAL A 33 -14.89 0.52 6.47
C VAL A 33 -13.57 -0.01 7.01
N ILE A 34 -12.66 0.90 7.35
CA ILE A 34 -11.38 0.61 7.99
C ILE A 34 -11.47 1.00 9.44
N GLU A 35 -11.19 0.03 10.31
CA GLU A 35 -11.06 0.24 11.74
C GLU A 35 -9.60 0.06 12.17
N ARG A 36 -9.21 0.72 13.26
CA ARG A 36 -7.96 0.47 13.98
C ARG A 36 -8.22 0.48 15.46
N LEU A 37 -7.82 -0.60 16.14
CA LEU A 37 -8.02 -0.77 17.58
C LEU A 37 -9.51 -0.60 17.99
N GLY A 38 -10.43 -1.13 17.17
CA GLY A 38 -11.88 -1.01 17.40
C GLY A 38 -12.47 0.39 17.21
N LYS A 39 -11.69 1.34 16.66
CA LYS A 39 -12.18 2.68 16.30
C LYS A 39 -12.20 2.87 14.80
N TYR A 40 -13.24 3.55 14.30
CA TYR A 40 -13.31 3.99 12.91
C TYR A 40 -12.08 4.83 12.55
N ARG A 41 -11.47 4.52 11.40
CA ARG A 41 -10.39 5.32 10.82
C ARG A 41 -10.83 6.01 9.53
N THR A 42 -11.38 5.26 8.58
CA THR A 42 -11.78 5.78 7.27
C THR A 42 -12.68 4.78 6.54
N THR A 43 -13.37 5.21 5.49
CA THR A 43 -14.10 4.33 4.56
C THR A 43 -13.42 4.44 3.19
N LEU A 44 -13.05 3.29 2.63
CA LEU A 44 -12.53 3.21 1.27
C LEU A 44 -13.68 3.09 0.29
N ASN A 45 -13.66 3.94 -0.74
CA ASN A 45 -14.60 3.87 -1.85
C ASN A 45 -14.14 2.82 -2.87
N ALA A 46 -15.05 2.42 -3.75
CA ALA A 46 -14.78 1.58 -4.91
C ALA A 46 -13.52 2.00 -5.68
N GLY A 47 -12.73 1.02 -6.14
CA GLY A 47 -11.53 1.25 -6.93
C GLY A 47 -10.23 1.04 -6.15
N ILE A 48 -9.18 1.75 -6.55
CA ILE A 48 -7.82 1.62 -6.02
C ILE A 48 -7.61 2.71 -4.97
N ASN A 49 -7.31 2.31 -3.73
CA ASN A 49 -6.93 3.21 -2.63
C ASN A 49 -5.54 2.86 -2.10
#